data_AF-A0A7S1H9L2-F1
#
_entry.id   AF-A0A7S1H9L2-F1
#
_cell.length_a   1.000
_cell.length_b   1.000
_cell.length_c   1.000
_cell.angle_alpha   90.00
_cell.angle_beta   90.00
_cell.angle_gamma   90.00
#
_symmetry.space_group_name_H-M   'P 1'
#
loop_
_entity.id
_entity.type
_entity.pdbx_description
1 polymer ?
#
loop_
_entity_poly.entity_id
_entity_poly.type
_entity_poly.pdbx_seq_one_letter_code
_entity_poly.pdbx_strand_id
1 'polypeptide(L)'
;MMMIGGRSDFRGGPQPARAAPLLLLLLSLPPSLSLINCPSTALATFRGAIEVCACKPGFFSEIELDRGGVCLPCPSKSICPGGLEKTACPPSSSSPSGSASFDQCQCLPGHERTGQSYAVCTSVPSWALLDPGTCHDLGLYLSCILGAAFVFAVLTRIGAHLSEASGYTLKNAFNVNLGPLFLLEHVQFLTALRHSGGMYAAPDSIQRFVLPLAWSRYDTVGIIDAPVLP
;
A
#
# COMPACT_ATOMS: atom_id res chain seq x y z
N MET A 1 33.40 17.29 -15.96
CA MET A 1 33.22 16.27 -17.01
C MET A 1 31.82 16.47 -17.60
N MET A 2 31.73 17.07 -18.79
CA MET A 2 30.47 17.42 -19.46
C MET A 2 29.93 16.23 -20.25
N MET A 3 28.66 15.87 -20.06
CA MET A 3 27.94 14.96 -20.98
C MET A 3 27.01 15.81 -21.85
N ILE A 4 27.38 15.92 -23.12
CA ILE A 4 26.63 16.61 -24.17
C ILE A 4 25.52 15.68 -24.65
N GLY A 5 24.28 16.16 -24.60
CA GLY A 5 23.11 15.48 -25.13
C GLY A 5 23.10 15.47 -26.65
N GLY A 6 22.92 14.26 -27.23
CA GLY A 6 22.62 14.07 -28.64
C GLY A 6 21.14 13.75 -28.82
N ARG A 7 20.37 14.73 -29.32
CA ARG A 7 19.04 14.49 -29.90
C ARG A 7 19.23 13.97 -31.32
N SER A 8 18.80 12.73 -31.56
CA SER A 8 18.71 12.18 -32.91
C SER A 8 17.28 12.34 -33.43
N ASP A 9 17.07 13.39 -34.23
CA ASP A 9 15.86 13.62 -35.02
C ASP A 9 15.68 12.50 -36.07
N PHE A 10 14.76 11.57 -35.81
CA PHE A 10 14.28 10.63 -36.83
C PHE A 10 13.20 11.30 -37.68
N ARG A 11 13.61 12.02 -38.74
CA ARG A 11 12.74 12.35 -39.87
C ARG A 11 12.62 11.13 -40.80
N GLY A 12 11.71 10.22 -40.45
CA GLY A 12 11.26 9.17 -41.38
C GLY A 12 10.12 9.71 -42.24
N GLY A 13 10.40 9.99 -43.51
CA GLY A 13 9.37 10.33 -44.51
C GLY A 13 8.45 9.15 -44.84
N PRO A 14 7.23 9.40 -45.34
CA PRO A 14 6.29 8.36 -45.72
C PRO A 14 6.78 7.65 -46.99
N GLN A 15 7.21 6.40 -46.86
CA GLN A 15 7.52 5.56 -48.02
C GLN A 15 6.23 5.05 -48.68
N PRO A 16 6.15 5.04 -50.02
CA PRO A 16 5.00 4.53 -50.74
C PRO A 16 4.88 3.02 -50.56
N ALA A 17 3.71 2.60 -50.06
CA ALA A 17 3.31 1.22 -49.86
C ALA A 17 3.37 0.43 -51.19
N ARG A 18 4.49 -0.25 -51.41
CA ARG A 18 4.58 -1.30 -52.42
C ARG A 18 3.94 -2.54 -51.83
N ALA A 19 2.76 -2.88 -52.35
CA ALA A 19 2.09 -4.16 -52.12
C ALA A 19 2.98 -5.29 -52.67
N ALA A 20 3.91 -5.76 -51.85
CA ALA A 20 4.68 -6.95 -52.11
C ALA A 20 3.76 -8.18 -51.88
N PRO A 21 3.84 -9.20 -52.74
CA PRO A 21 2.96 -10.36 -52.68
C PRO A 21 3.21 -11.15 -51.39
N LEU A 22 2.21 -11.15 -50.50
CA LEU A 22 2.12 -11.92 -49.24
C LEU A 22 2.45 -13.42 -49.40
N LEU A 23 2.47 -13.95 -50.64
CA LEU A 23 2.76 -15.34 -50.95
C LEU A 23 4.22 -15.75 -50.76
N LEU A 24 5.19 -14.83 -50.84
CA LEU A 24 6.63 -15.14 -50.75
C LEU A 24 7.18 -15.13 -49.31
N LEU A 25 6.45 -14.54 -48.36
CA LEU A 25 6.80 -14.53 -46.93
C LEU A 25 6.50 -15.85 -46.22
N LEU A 26 5.66 -16.72 -46.80
CA LEU A 26 5.35 -18.04 -46.24
C LEU A 26 6.41 -19.11 -46.59
N LEU A 27 7.26 -18.87 -47.59
CA LEU A 27 8.33 -19.80 -48.02
C LEU A 27 9.68 -19.53 -47.33
N SER A 28 9.79 -18.46 -46.54
CA SER A 28 10.98 -18.16 -45.73
C SER A 28 10.81 -18.48 -44.25
N LEU A 29 9.69 -19.09 -43.82
CA LEU A 29 9.63 -19.64 -42.47
C LEU A 29 10.61 -20.81 -42.38
N PRO A 30 11.60 -20.76 -41.47
CA PRO A 30 12.61 -21.80 -41.36
C PRO A 30 11.93 -23.16 -41.13
N PRO A 31 12.23 -24.17 -41.96
CA PRO A 31 11.66 -25.49 -41.78
C PRO A 31 12.22 -26.06 -40.47
N SER A 32 11.34 -26.63 -39.66
CA SER A 32 11.66 -27.40 -38.44
C SER A 32 11.98 -26.57 -37.20
N LEU A 33 10.95 -25.91 -36.63
CA LEU A 33 10.85 -25.90 -35.17
C LEU A 33 10.67 -27.36 -34.74
N SER A 34 11.78 -28.02 -34.41
CA SER A 34 11.75 -29.29 -33.71
C SER A 34 11.04 -29.05 -32.40
N LEU A 35 9.75 -29.40 -32.33
CA LEU A 35 8.91 -29.17 -31.17
C LEU A 35 9.48 -29.97 -29.99
N ILE A 36 10.40 -29.37 -29.24
CA ILE A 36 10.92 -29.97 -28.01
C ILE A 36 9.71 -30.13 -27.08
N ASN A 37 9.41 -31.38 -26.73
CA ASN A 37 8.33 -31.69 -25.81
C ASN A 37 8.80 -31.44 -24.38
N CYS A 38 8.65 -30.21 -23.90
CA CYS A 38 8.86 -29.90 -22.50
C CYS A 38 7.72 -30.45 -21.63
N PRO A 39 8.00 -30.90 -20.39
CA PRO A 39 6.95 -31.25 -19.44
C PRO A 39 6.07 -30.05 -19.11
N SER A 40 4.86 -30.28 -18.59
CA SER A 40 3.88 -29.22 -18.30
C SER A 40 4.37 -28.15 -17.30
N THR A 41 5.40 -28.45 -16.51
CA THR A 41 6.07 -27.56 -15.54
C THR A 41 7.27 -26.81 -16.12
N ALA A 42 7.61 -27.03 -17.39
CA ALA A 42 8.70 -26.35 -18.09
C ALA A 42 8.19 -25.58 -19.32
N LEU A 43 8.98 -24.59 -19.74
CA LEU A 43 8.79 -23.82 -20.95
C LEU A 43 10.06 -23.96 -21.81
N ALA A 44 9.88 -24.10 -23.12
CA ALA A 44 11.01 -24.02 -24.04
C ALA A 44 11.59 -22.60 -24.00
N THR A 45 12.91 -22.50 -23.80
CA THR A 45 13.66 -21.25 -23.82
C THR A 45 14.88 -21.40 -24.72
N PHE A 46 15.40 -20.29 -25.22
CA PHE A 46 16.59 -20.29 -26.06
C PHE A 46 17.80 -19.93 -25.22
N ARG A 47 18.79 -20.81 -25.19
CA ARG A 47 20.12 -20.52 -24.64
C ARG A 47 21.12 -20.42 -25.78
N GLY A 48 21.19 -19.24 -26.38
CA GLY A 48 21.93 -19.04 -27.63
C GLY A 48 21.13 -19.56 -28.83
N ALA A 49 21.71 -20.49 -29.59
CA ALA A 49 21.08 -21.09 -30.78
C ALA A 49 20.39 -22.44 -30.50
N ILE A 50 20.37 -22.90 -29.24
CA ILE A 50 19.81 -24.20 -28.85
C ILE A 50 18.52 -23.97 -28.06
N GLU A 51 17.44 -24.64 -28.49
CA GLU A 51 16.21 -24.77 -27.72
C GLU A 51 16.45 -25.73 -26.54
N VAL A 52 16.19 -25.27 -25.32
CA VAL A 52 16.32 -26.05 -24.09
C VAL A 52 15.07 -25.86 -23.24
N CYS A 53 14.67 -26.88 -22.47
CA CYS A 53 13.57 -26.71 -21.51
C CYS A 53 14.09 -26.02 -20.25
N ALA A 54 13.36 -25.03 -19.76
CA ALA A 54 13.58 -24.40 -18.45
C ALA A 54 12.32 -24.47 -17.60
N CYS A 55 12.45 -24.60 -16.28
CA CYS A 55 11.28 -24.59 -15.39
C CYS A 55 10.52 -23.27 -15.47
N LYS A 56 9.19 -23.35 -15.45
CA LYS A 56 8.31 -22.17 -15.42
C LYS A 56 8.53 -21.37 -14.13
N PRO A 57 8.20 -20.06 -14.11
CA PRO A 57 8.20 -19.27 -12.88
C PRO A 57 7.35 -19.95 -11.79
N GLY A 58 7.88 -19.99 -10.56
CA GLY A 58 7.31 -20.73 -9.44
C GLY A 58 7.83 -22.17 -9.31
N PHE A 59 8.65 -22.63 -10.26
CA PHE A 59 9.32 -23.93 -10.22
C PHE A 59 10.84 -23.76 -10.36
N PHE A 60 11.59 -24.69 -9.80
CA PHE A 60 13.04 -24.78 -9.94
C PHE A 60 13.46 -26.23 -10.17
N SER A 61 14.65 -26.45 -10.73
CA SER A 61 15.26 -27.77 -10.79
C SER A 61 16.65 -27.73 -10.16
N GLU A 62 17.02 -28.79 -9.44
CA GLU A 62 18.36 -28.94 -8.87
C GLU A 62 19.40 -29.33 -9.93
N ILE A 63 18.93 -29.90 -11.05
CA ILE A 63 19.73 -30.40 -12.17
C ILE A 63 19.14 -29.87 -13.49
N GLU A 64 19.94 -29.62 -14.51
CA GLU A 64 19.43 -29.27 -15.85
C GLU A 64 18.40 -30.30 -16.36
N LEU A 65 17.28 -29.83 -16.95
CA LEU A 65 16.21 -30.69 -17.48
C LEU A 65 16.73 -31.68 -18.54
N ASP A 66 17.70 -31.26 -19.36
CA ASP A 66 18.31 -32.09 -20.40
C ASP A 66 19.10 -33.29 -19.83
N ARG A 67 19.44 -33.25 -18.53
CA ARG A 67 20.10 -34.34 -17.80
C ARG A 67 19.14 -35.18 -16.96
N GLY A 68 17.83 -35.09 -17.25
CA GLY A 68 16.78 -35.77 -16.48
C GLY A 68 16.36 -35.03 -15.21
N GLY A 69 16.64 -33.72 -15.11
CA GLY A 69 16.11 -32.89 -14.05
C GLY A 69 14.58 -32.83 -14.05
N VAL A 70 13.98 -32.63 -12.87
CA VAL A 70 12.54 -32.44 -12.71
C VAL A 70 12.26 -31.08 -12.10
N CYS A 71 11.26 -30.38 -12.62
CA CYS A 71 10.84 -29.10 -12.06
C CYS A 71 10.02 -29.34 -10.79
N LEU A 72 10.59 -28.95 -9.66
CA LEU A 72 9.97 -28.97 -8.34
C LEU A 72 9.32 -27.62 -8.04
N PRO A 73 8.19 -27.58 -7.33
CA PRO A 73 7.58 -26.32 -6.91
C PRO A 73 8.53 -25.57 -5.98
N CYS A 74 8.57 -24.25 -6.10
CA CYS A 74 9.40 -23.43 -5.24
C CYS A 74 9.04 -23.64 -3.76
N PRO A 75 10.02 -23.91 -2.87
CA PRO A 75 9.72 -24.11 -1.46
C PRO A 75 9.23 -22.80 -0.82
N SER A 76 8.54 -22.91 0.31
CA SER A 76 8.15 -21.73 1.08
C SER A 76 9.38 -20.94 1.52
N LYS A 77 9.21 -19.63 1.73
CA LYS A 77 10.29 -18.66 2.03
C LYS A 77 11.34 -18.51 0.92
N SER A 78 11.07 -18.99 -0.29
CA SER A 78 11.92 -18.79 -1.46
C SER A 78 11.09 -18.32 -2.65
N ILE A 79 11.79 -17.77 -3.64
CA ILE A 79 11.24 -17.42 -4.95
C ILE A 79 12.06 -18.12 -6.02
N CYS A 80 11.36 -18.49 -7.10
CA CYS A 80 11.94 -19.22 -8.21
C CYS A 80 11.49 -18.53 -9.50
N PRO A 81 12.31 -17.65 -10.11
CA PRO A 81 11.94 -16.99 -11.37
C PRO A 81 11.78 -17.99 -12.52
N GLY A 82 12.32 -19.20 -12.36
CA GLY A 82 12.30 -20.30 -13.32
C GLY A 82 13.69 -20.90 -13.49
N GLY A 83 13.78 -21.97 -14.28
CA GLY A 83 15.04 -22.65 -14.56
C GLY A 83 15.68 -23.31 -13.33
N LEU A 84 16.94 -22.97 -13.05
CA LEU A 84 17.76 -23.51 -11.95
C LEU A 84 17.89 -22.55 -10.76
N GLU A 85 17.43 -21.30 -10.92
CA GLU A 85 17.65 -20.27 -9.92
C GLU A 85 16.60 -20.35 -8.82
N LYS A 86 17.08 -20.31 -7.58
CA LYS A 86 16.27 -20.27 -6.37
C LYS A 86 16.88 -19.24 -5.43
N THR A 87 16.09 -18.25 -5.05
CA THR A 87 16.54 -17.16 -4.18
C THR A 87 15.68 -17.13 -2.94
N ALA A 88 16.32 -17.11 -1.77
CA ALA A 88 15.60 -16.98 -0.51
C ALA A 88 14.89 -15.61 -0.44
N CYS A 89 13.70 -15.59 0.15
CA CYS A 89 13.08 -14.32 0.49
C CYS A 89 13.96 -13.54 1.49
N PRO A 90 13.88 -12.21 1.50
CA PRO A 90 14.58 -11.37 2.47
C PRO A 90 14.36 -11.80 3.94
N PRO A 91 15.29 -11.47 4.85
CA PRO A 91 15.06 -11.67 6.27
C PRO A 91 13.74 -11.02 6.71
N SER A 92 13.06 -11.65 7.67
CA SER A 92 11.73 -11.24 8.17
C SER A 92 10.62 -11.21 7.12
N SER A 93 10.75 -11.98 6.05
CA SER A 93 9.68 -12.20 5.07
C SER A 93 9.47 -13.69 4.79
N SER A 94 8.29 -14.02 4.28
CA SER A 94 7.92 -15.38 3.91
C SER A 94 7.09 -15.36 2.63
N SER A 95 7.24 -16.41 1.83
CA SER A 95 6.46 -16.63 0.62
C SER A 95 5.78 -18.00 0.68
N PRO A 96 4.59 -18.16 0.05
CA PRO A 96 3.97 -19.47 -0.12
C PRO A 96 4.77 -20.33 -1.10
N SER A 97 4.54 -21.64 -1.07
CA SER A 97 5.12 -22.56 -2.05
C SER A 97 4.66 -22.19 -3.47
N GLY A 98 5.55 -22.33 -4.46
CA GLY A 98 5.26 -21.97 -5.84
C GLY A 98 5.44 -20.49 -6.17
N SER A 99 6.13 -19.73 -5.32
CA SER A 99 6.37 -18.31 -5.56
C SER A 99 7.38 -18.08 -6.69
N ALA A 100 7.01 -17.22 -7.63
CA ALA A 100 7.71 -16.90 -8.86
C ALA A 100 8.49 -15.56 -8.80
N SER A 101 8.10 -14.63 -7.94
CA SER A 101 8.69 -13.29 -7.88
C SER A 101 8.84 -12.76 -6.46
N PHE A 102 9.73 -11.76 -6.28
CA PHE A 102 9.93 -11.08 -5.00
C PHE A 102 8.67 -10.39 -4.47
N ASP A 103 7.73 -10.03 -5.34
CA ASP A 103 6.45 -9.42 -4.93
C ASP A 103 5.56 -10.36 -4.12
N GLN A 104 5.84 -11.67 -4.18
CA GLN A 104 5.15 -12.68 -3.40
C GLN A 104 5.82 -12.96 -2.04
N CYS A 105 6.98 -12.36 -1.75
CA CYS A 105 7.54 -12.34 -0.40
C CYS A 105 6.77 -11.30 0.43
N GLN A 106 6.01 -11.76 1.42
CA GLN A 106 5.27 -10.91 2.35
C GLN A 106 6.08 -10.72 3.63
N CYS A 107 6.15 -9.50 4.15
CA CYS A 107 6.78 -9.25 5.44
C CYS A 107 6.00 -9.95 6.57
N LEU A 108 6.73 -10.55 7.51
CA LEU A 108 6.13 -11.16 8.70
C LEU A 108 5.48 -10.07 9.58
N PRO A 109 4.53 -10.42 10.46
CA PRO A 109 3.92 -9.48 11.39
C PRO A 109 4.97 -8.65 12.15
N GLY A 110 4.75 -7.33 12.24
CA GLY A 110 5.68 -6.38 12.85
C GLY A 110 6.81 -5.88 11.94
N HIS A 111 6.80 -6.23 10.65
CA HIS A 111 7.72 -5.68 9.66
C HIS A 111 6.96 -5.05 8.49
N GLU A 112 7.53 -4.00 7.91
CA GLU A 112 6.98 -3.28 6.77
C GLU A 112 8.01 -3.22 5.62
N ARG A 113 7.51 -3.11 4.38
CA ARG A 113 8.36 -2.92 3.20
C ARG A 113 8.82 -1.47 3.17
N THR A 114 10.11 -1.23 3.39
CA THR A 114 10.71 0.11 3.29
C THR A 114 11.52 0.24 1.99
N GLY A 115 11.18 1.25 1.18
CA GLY A 115 11.96 1.66 0.01
C GLY A 115 11.44 1.15 -1.35
N GLN A 116 12.07 1.65 -2.42
CA GLN A 116 11.77 1.27 -3.81
C GLN A 116 12.40 -0.06 -4.24
N SER A 117 13.31 -0.61 -3.42
CA SER A 117 13.86 -1.94 -3.63
C SER A 117 12.95 -2.93 -2.92
N TYR A 118 12.18 -3.68 -3.70
CA TYR A 118 11.11 -4.62 -3.31
C TYR A 118 11.52 -5.74 -2.31
N ALA A 119 12.71 -5.68 -1.70
CA ALA A 119 13.35 -6.80 -1.02
C ALA A 119 13.85 -6.52 0.42
N VAL A 120 13.40 -5.47 1.11
CA VAL A 120 13.78 -5.27 2.53
C VAL A 120 12.54 -5.10 3.41
N CYS A 121 12.42 -5.98 4.40
CA CYS A 121 11.44 -5.87 5.48
C CYS A 121 12.16 -5.33 6.71
N THR A 122 11.82 -4.12 7.14
CA THR A 122 12.34 -3.53 8.37
C THR A 122 11.34 -3.68 9.49
N SER A 123 11.83 -3.91 10.71
CA SER A 123 10.99 -3.91 11.89
C SER A 123 10.31 -2.55 12.04
N VAL A 124 9.00 -2.55 12.21
CA VAL A 124 8.23 -1.33 12.51
C VAL A 124 8.58 -0.94 13.94
N PRO A 125 9.08 0.29 14.21
CA PRO A 125 9.30 0.72 15.57
C PRO A 125 7.97 0.76 16.32
N SER A 126 7.99 0.46 17.62
CA SER A 126 6.77 0.35 18.44
C SER A 126 5.90 1.61 18.44
N TRP A 127 6.50 2.79 18.18
CA TRP A 127 5.77 4.05 18.07
C TRP A 127 5.06 4.22 16.71
N ALA A 128 5.55 3.60 15.62
CA ALA A 128 4.91 3.69 14.30
C ALA A 128 3.64 2.82 14.19
N LEU A 129 3.44 1.89 15.13
CA LEU A 129 2.17 1.18 15.29
C LEU A 129 1.02 2.09 15.79
N LEU A 130 1.32 3.33 16.20
CA LEU A 130 0.33 4.32 16.63
C LEU A 130 -0.04 5.31 15.52
N ASP A 131 0.59 5.24 14.34
CA ASP A 131 0.27 6.15 13.24
C ASP A 131 -1.10 5.80 12.64
N PRO A 132 -2.05 6.74 12.58
CA PRO A 132 -3.42 6.50 12.14
C PRO A 132 -3.53 6.08 10.67
N GLY A 133 -2.47 6.24 9.87
CA GLY A 133 -2.40 5.85 8.47
C GLY A 133 -2.27 4.34 8.22
N THR A 134 -1.88 3.54 9.21
CA THR A 134 -1.74 2.07 9.06
C THR A 134 -3.00 1.30 9.46
N CYS A 135 -4.04 1.94 10.02
CA CYS A 135 -5.30 1.30 10.39
C CYS A 135 -6.22 1.03 9.17
N HIS A 136 -5.68 0.74 7.98
CA HIS A 136 -6.47 0.53 6.76
C HIS A 136 -7.09 -0.88 6.66
N ASP A 137 -6.70 -1.78 7.56
CA ASP A 137 -7.35 -3.10 7.69
C ASP A 137 -8.50 -3.01 8.70
N LEU A 138 -9.72 -3.28 8.22
CA LEU A 138 -11.00 -3.03 8.90
C LEU A 138 -11.11 -3.63 10.32
N GLY A 139 -10.31 -4.66 10.63
CA GLY A 139 -10.30 -5.30 11.95
C GLY A 139 -9.64 -4.47 13.07
N LEU A 140 -8.71 -3.57 12.74
CA LEU A 140 -7.95 -2.78 13.72
C LEU A 140 -8.45 -1.34 13.90
N TYR A 141 -9.39 -0.91 13.06
CA TYR A 141 -9.93 0.44 13.06
C TYR A 141 -10.64 0.79 14.39
N LEU A 142 -11.39 -0.16 14.96
CA LEU A 142 -12.13 0.06 16.20
C LEU A 142 -11.20 0.24 17.41
N SER A 143 -10.08 -0.51 17.45
CA SER A 143 -9.05 -0.33 18.47
C SER A 143 -8.32 1.00 18.35
N CYS A 144 -8.08 1.49 17.12
CA CYS A 144 -7.49 2.82 16.89
C CYS A 144 -8.42 3.93 17.42
N ILE A 145 -9.73 3.86 17.14
CA ILE A 145 -10.70 4.87 17.61
C ILE A 145 -10.85 4.84 19.13
N LEU A 146 -10.98 3.65 19.73
CA LEU A 146 -11.13 3.53 21.18
C LEU A 146 -9.87 3.99 21.93
N GLY A 147 -8.68 3.72 21.39
CA GLY A 147 -7.42 4.20 21.95
C GLY A 147 -7.32 5.73 21.96
N ALA A 148 -7.65 6.39 20.83
CA ALA A 148 -7.63 7.84 20.72
C ALA A 148 -8.64 8.51 21.67
N ALA A 149 -9.85 7.96 21.77
CA ALA A 149 -10.88 8.45 22.68
C ALA A 149 -10.46 8.36 24.16
N PHE A 150 -9.78 7.27 24.54
CA PHE A 150 -9.33 7.06 25.91
C PHE A 150 -8.22 8.07 26.29
N VAL A 151 -7.24 8.29 25.41
CA VAL A 151 -6.19 9.30 25.63
C VAL A 151 -6.78 10.69 25.82
N PHE A 152 -7.78 11.06 25.01
CA PHE A 152 -8.46 12.36 25.13
C PHE A 152 -9.23 12.49 26.45
N ALA A 153 -9.92 11.43 26.88
CA ALA A 153 -10.64 11.39 28.16
C ALA A 153 -9.69 11.50 29.37
N VAL A 154 -8.50 10.90 29.29
CA VAL A 154 -7.48 11.00 30.35
C VAL A 154 -6.87 12.40 30.40
N LEU A 155 -6.51 12.98 29.24
CA LEU A 155 -5.92 14.33 29.18
C LEU A 155 -6.87 15.40 29.71
N THR A 156 -8.16 15.31 29.37
CA THR A 156 -9.18 16.24 29.89
C THR A 156 -9.35 16.14 31.41
N ARG A 157 -9.29 14.94 31.99
CA ARG A 157 -9.32 14.77 33.46
C ARG A 157 -8.07 15.30 34.16
N ILE A 158 -6.89 15.09 33.60
CA ILE A 158 -5.64 15.60 34.17
C ILE A 158 -5.61 17.14 34.13
N GLY A 159 -6.08 17.75 33.05
CA GLY A 159 -6.20 19.20 32.92
C GLY A 159 -7.11 19.83 33.99
N ALA A 160 -8.23 19.17 34.32
CA ALA A 160 -9.14 19.64 35.36
C ALA A 160 -8.48 19.66 36.76
N HIS A 161 -7.77 18.59 37.13
CA HIS A 161 -7.10 18.50 38.44
C HIS A 161 -5.92 19.47 38.61
N LEU A 162 -5.19 19.77 37.54
CA LEU A 162 -4.10 20.75 37.60
C LEU A 162 -4.59 22.19 37.80
N SER A 163 -5.85 22.48 37.43
CA SER A 163 -6.45 23.80 37.63
C SER A 163 -6.73 24.14 39.10
N GLU A 164 -7.01 23.13 39.93
CA GLU A 164 -7.31 23.33 41.36
C GLU A 164 -6.06 23.47 42.24
N ALA A 165 -4.96 22.80 41.87
CA ALA A 165 -3.76 22.77 42.71
C ALA A 165 -2.89 24.04 42.60
N SER A 166 -3.02 24.81 41.54
CA SER A 166 -2.04 25.87 41.25
C SER A 166 -2.42 27.26 41.75
N GLY A 167 -3.69 27.54 42.11
CA GLY A 167 -4.12 28.88 42.56
C GLY A 167 -3.89 30.01 41.53
N TYR A 168 -3.30 29.70 40.38
CA TYR A 168 -3.18 30.58 39.25
C TYR A 168 -4.50 30.49 38.49
N THR A 169 -5.28 31.56 38.58
CA THR A 169 -6.43 31.78 37.71
C THR A 169 -5.95 31.82 36.25
N LEU A 170 -5.92 30.65 35.60
CA LEU A 170 -5.68 30.46 34.18
C LEU A 170 -6.85 30.93 33.30
N LYS A 171 -7.60 31.95 33.76
CA LYS A 171 -8.66 32.60 32.97
C LYS A 171 -8.13 33.25 31.70
N ASN A 172 -6.82 33.49 31.58
CA ASN A 172 -6.22 34.20 30.44
C ASN A 172 -5.32 33.37 29.52
N ALA A 173 -5.03 32.08 29.79
CA ALA A 173 -4.17 31.29 28.88
C ALA A 173 -4.87 30.14 28.13
N PHE A 174 -6.11 29.79 28.50
CA PHE A 174 -6.94 28.86 27.72
C PHE A 174 -8.09 29.56 26.97
N ASN A 175 -7.95 30.86 26.70
CA ASN A 175 -8.63 31.49 25.58
C ASN A 175 -7.80 31.33 24.28
N VAL A 176 -7.15 30.18 24.13
CA VAL A 176 -6.80 29.70 22.80
C VAL A 176 -8.06 29.03 22.30
N ASN A 177 -8.72 29.76 21.41
CA ASN A 177 -9.97 29.44 20.74
C ASN A 177 -9.83 28.15 19.89
N LEU A 178 -9.67 27.00 20.55
CA LEU A 178 -9.62 25.67 19.92
C LEU A 178 -11.02 25.09 19.70
N GLY A 179 -12.05 25.78 20.20
CA GLY A 179 -13.46 25.39 20.11
C GLY A 179 -14.04 25.32 18.69
N PRO A 180 -13.66 26.20 17.73
CA PRO A 180 -14.20 26.11 16.37
C PRO A 180 -13.28 25.39 15.36
N LEU A 181 -11.96 25.30 15.61
CA LEU A 181 -11.03 24.72 14.64
C LEU A 181 -11.09 23.18 14.58
N PHE A 182 -11.35 22.50 15.71
CA PHE A 182 -11.51 21.04 15.72
C PHE A 182 -12.87 20.58 15.16
N LEU A 183 -13.91 21.42 15.26
CA LEU A 183 -15.19 21.16 14.59
C LEU A 183 -15.10 21.45 13.08
N LEU A 184 -14.31 22.44 12.65
CA LEU A 184 -14.10 22.69 11.22
C LEU A 184 -13.23 21.61 10.53
N GLU A 185 -12.19 21.06 11.17
CA GLU A 185 -11.42 19.96 10.55
C GLU A 185 -12.20 18.65 10.48
N HIS A 186 -13.03 18.32 11.49
CA HIS A 186 -13.94 17.18 11.40
C HIS A 186 -15.02 17.36 10.33
N VAL A 187 -15.52 18.58 10.13
CA VAL A 187 -16.47 18.87 9.05
C VAL A 187 -15.78 18.85 7.68
N GLN A 188 -14.54 19.33 7.55
CA GLN A 188 -13.79 19.21 6.29
C GLN A 188 -13.43 17.75 5.95
N PHE A 189 -13.15 16.91 6.93
CA PHE A 189 -12.93 15.48 6.72
C PHE A 189 -14.21 14.74 6.27
N LEU A 190 -15.36 15.07 6.88
CA LEU A 190 -16.67 14.55 6.44
C LEU A 190 -17.11 15.09 5.07
N THR A 191 -16.68 16.31 4.72
CA THR A 191 -16.97 16.90 3.39
C THR A 191 -16.04 16.35 2.31
N ALA A 192 -14.79 16.01 2.66
CA ALA A 192 -13.85 15.32 1.77
C ALA A 192 -14.28 13.88 1.44
N LEU A 193 -14.85 13.16 2.42
CA LEU A 193 -15.48 11.85 2.21
C LEU A 193 -16.70 11.91 1.28
N ARG A 194 -17.38 13.07 1.20
CA ARG A 194 -18.51 13.29 0.28
C ARG A 194 -18.06 13.57 -1.17
N HIS A 195 -16.85 14.08 -1.36
CA HIS A 195 -16.29 14.38 -2.69
C HIS A 195 -15.44 13.26 -3.27
N SER A 196 -14.90 12.34 -2.46
CA SER A 196 -14.39 11.07 -2.94
C SER A 196 -15.57 10.15 -3.29
N GLY A 197 -16.15 10.34 -4.47
CA GLY A 197 -17.22 9.52 -5.05
C GLY A 197 -16.80 8.07 -5.36
N GLY A 198 -16.27 7.36 -4.37
CA GLY A 198 -15.92 5.95 -4.43
C GLY A 198 -17.06 5.08 -3.93
N MET A 199 -17.70 4.39 -4.87
CA MET A 199 -18.82 3.46 -4.71
C MET A 199 -18.60 2.39 -3.63
N TYR A 200 -18.99 2.64 -2.37
CA TYR A 200 -19.36 1.55 -1.46
C TYR A 200 -20.55 1.98 -0.62
N ALA A 201 -21.71 1.43 -0.97
CA ALA A 201 -22.95 1.59 -0.22
C ALA A 201 -22.74 1.03 1.20
N ALA A 202 -22.79 1.90 2.21
CA ALA A 202 -22.85 1.48 3.60
C ALA A 202 -24.25 0.88 3.89
N PRO A 203 -24.35 -0.22 4.65
CA PRO A 203 -25.63 -0.80 5.05
C PRO A 203 -26.42 0.13 5.99
N ASP A 204 -27.73 0.22 5.79
CA ASP A 204 -28.72 1.12 6.43
C ASP A 204 -28.81 1.08 7.97
N SER A 205 -28.03 0.23 8.64
CA SER A 205 -28.18 -0.07 10.07
C SER A 205 -27.56 0.98 11.01
N ILE A 206 -26.73 1.90 10.52
CA ILE A 206 -25.87 2.76 11.38
C ILE A 206 -26.37 4.21 11.49
N GLN A 207 -27.33 4.65 10.66
CA GLN A 207 -27.81 6.05 10.69
C GLN A 207 -28.69 6.42 11.89
N ARG A 208 -29.11 5.47 12.74
CA ARG A 208 -30.06 5.74 13.84
C ARG A 208 -29.44 6.07 15.21
N PHE A 209 -28.13 6.04 15.39
CA PHE A 209 -27.52 6.19 16.73
C PHE A 209 -26.81 7.51 17.02
N VAL A 210 -26.71 8.46 16.07
CA VAL A 210 -25.84 9.65 16.25
C VAL A 210 -26.61 10.99 16.40
N LEU A 211 -27.94 11.00 16.34
CA LEU A 211 -28.75 12.22 16.48
C LEU A 211 -29.88 11.99 17.49
N PRO A 212 -29.62 12.03 18.81
CA PRO A 212 -30.12 13.18 19.59
C PRO A 212 -29.40 13.39 20.95
N LEU A 213 -28.36 14.23 21.03
CA LEU A 213 -27.89 14.73 22.35
C LEU A 213 -27.51 16.22 22.37
N ALA A 214 -27.75 16.99 21.30
CA ALA A 214 -27.22 18.34 21.17
C ALA A 214 -28.21 19.50 21.44
N TRP A 215 -29.42 19.27 21.94
CA TRP A 215 -30.44 20.33 22.06
C TRP A 215 -31.18 20.36 23.41
N SER A 216 -30.44 20.40 24.52
CA SER A 216 -31.05 20.80 25.79
C SER A 216 -30.05 21.50 26.70
N ARG A 217 -30.39 22.75 27.06
CA ARG A 217 -29.70 23.70 27.96
C ARG A 217 -28.85 24.78 27.28
N TYR A 218 -29.54 25.75 26.70
CA TYR A 218 -29.12 27.15 26.73
C TYR A 218 -30.36 27.99 26.98
N ASP A 219 -30.66 28.25 28.26
CA ASP A 219 -31.54 29.36 28.64
C ASP A 219 -31.10 29.88 30.01
N THR A 220 -31.10 31.20 30.13
CA THR A 220 -30.81 32.05 31.31
C THR A 220 -29.32 32.33 31.64
N VAL A 221 -28.73 33.29 30.92
CA VAL A 221 -27.70 34.18 31.49
C VAL A 221 -28.28 35.59 31.53
N GLY A 222 -28.47 36.08 32.75
CA GLY A 222 -28.99 37.41 33.02
C GLY A 222 -28.01 38.51 32.61
N ILE A 223 -28.58 39.59 32.07
CA ILE A 223 -27.92 40.86 31.79
C ILE A 223 -27.64 41.53 33.14
N ILE A 224 -26.37 41.85 33.43
CA ILE A 224 -25.99 42.71 34.56
C ILE A 224 -25.48 44.01 33.96
N ASP A 225 -26.23 45.09 34.20
CA ASP A 225 -25.86 46.46 33.87
C ASP A 225 -24.59 46.90 34.63
N ALA A 226 -23.69 47.60 33.95
CA ALA A 226 -22.54 48.27 34.55
C ALA A 226 -22.87 49.76 34.82
N PRO A 227 -22.41 50.35 35.93
CA PRO A 227 -22.72 51.73 36.28
C PRO A 227 -21.91 52.74 35.46
N VAL A 228 -22.61 53.79 35.03
CA VAL A 228 -22.04 55.07 34.58
C VAL A 228 -21.46 55.80 35.79
N LEU A 229 -20.20 56.23 35.71
CA LEU A 229 -19.59 57.15 36.67
C LEU A 229 -19.30 58.51 35.97
N PRO A 230 -19.49 59.63 36.68
CA PRO A 230 -19.29 61.00 36.19
C PRO A 230 -17.83 61.43 36.11
#